data_AF-A0AAD2G9N9-F1
#
_entry.id   AF-A0AAD2G9N9-F1
#
_cell.length_a   1.000
_cell.length_b   1.000
_cell.length_c   1.000
_cell.angle_alpha   90.00
_cell.angle_beta   90.00
_cell.angle_gamma   90.00
#
_symmetry.space_group_name_H-M   'P 1'
#
loop_
_entity.id
_entity.type
_entity.pdbx_description
1 polymer ?
#
loop_
_entity_poly.entity_id
_entity_poly.type
_entity_poly.pdbx_seq_one_letter_code
_entity_poly.pdbx_strand_id
1 'polypeptide(L)'
;MAPFRSLFTLLVSLTVVSGFAPASRSAVSKSSALNIVNPEVYEQAQANWEKDFGPLVKYGWGPTPLAEKWNGRHAMFGWFFICATAYCKGHGLIPDADALLDLKQWGTLATISNKDTISSERAIILIANAHAFGVSLMATICPPMFGDTLLLDPNHPEYERMAARNKEGFGYLPALNFGLTEEAEIMNGRLAMVGIIALVMSSAIFEKSMLDIVNDWVGGAYF
;
A
#
# COMPACT_ATOMS: atom_id res chain seq x y z
N MET A 1 10.60 3.56 29.11
CA MET A 1 11.21 4.65 28.30
C MET A 1 11.41 4.25 26.82
N ALA A 2 10.46 3.50 26.23
CA ALA A 2 10.47 3.10 24.83
C ALA A 2 9.75 4.08 23.85
N PRO A 3 8.66 4.79 24.21
CA PRO A 3 7.87 5.51 23.21
C PRO A 3 8.58 6.77 22.69
N PHE A 4 9.46 7.37 23.50
CA PHE A 4 10.21 8.58 23.12
C PHE A 4 11.32 8.30 22.08
N ARG A 5 11.84 7.08 22.04
CA ARG A 5 12.90 6.70 21.09
C ARG A 5 12.33 6.45 19.70
N SER A 6 11.21 5.74 19.60
CA SER A 6 10.50 5.51 18.34
C SER A 6 9.99 6.82 17.71
N LEU A 7 9.55 7.75 18.54
CA LEU A 7 9.08 9.07 18.11
C LEU A 7 10.23 9.95 17.58
N PHE A 8 11.42 9.85 18.18
CA PHE A 8 12.63 10.53 17.69
C PHE A 8 13.12 9.96 16.35
N THR A 9 13.07 8.63 16.16
CA THR A 9 13.44 7.99 14.89
C THR A 9 12.49 8.35 13.75
N LEU A 10 11.21 8.53 14.05
CA LEU A 10 10.18 8.93 13.06
C LEU A 10 10.26 10.42 12.71
N LEU A 11 10.74 11.28 13.62
CA LEU A 11 10.99 12.71 13.36
C LEU A 11 12.26 12.97 12.55
N VAL A 12 13.30 12.14 12.72
CA VAL A 12 14.55 12.27 11.95
C VAL A 12 14.37 11.82 10.50
N SER A 13 13.46 10.89 10.20
CA SER A 13 13.17 10.48 8.82
C SER A 13 12.33 11.51 8.02
N LEU A 14 11.59 12.39 8.70
CA LEU A 14 10.79 13.45 8.07
C LEU A 14 11.61 14.68 7.64
N THR A 15 12.88 14.80 8.06
CA THR A 15 13.71 16.00 7.83
C THR A 15 14.85 15.82 6.83
N VAL A 16 14.96 14.66 6.16
CA VAL A 16 16.01 14.41 5.16
C VAL A 16 15.42 14.07 3.79
N VAL A 17 14.57 14.93 3.23
CA VAL A 17 14.41 15.06 1.77
C VAL A 17 14.19 16.54 1.42
N SER A 18 15.30 17.27 1.31
CA SER A 18 15.37 18.50 0.52
C SER A 18 16.71 18.49 -0.20
N GLY A 19 16.75 17.74 -1.30
CA GLY A 19 17.90 17.60 -2.18
C GLY A 19 17.47 17.70 -3.64
N PHE A 20 17.00 18.87 -4.07
CA PHE A 20 17.06 19.25 -5.47
C PHE A 20 18.54 19.43 -5.83
N ALA A 21 19.18 18.35 -6.27
CA ALA A 21 20.48 18.40 -6.94
C ALA A 21 20.34 17.71 -8.32
N PRO A 22 20.96 18.24 -9.37
CA PRO A 22 20.89 17.64 -10.69
C PRO A 22 21.59 16.28 -10.66
N ALA A 23 20.84 15.21 -10.92
CA ALA A 23 21.38 13.87 -11.01
C ALA A 23 22.47 13.81 -12.11
N SER A 24 23.69 13.41 -11.75
CA SER A 24 24.68 13.05 -12.76
C SER A 24 24.14 11.83 -13.51
N ARG A 25 24.16 11.89 -14.84
CA ARG A 25 23.74 10.78 -15.71
C ARG A 25 24.69 9.60 -15.51
N SER A 26 24.34 8.72 -14.58
CA SER A 26 24.91 7.38 -14.55
C SER A 26 24.47 6.66 -15.83
N ALA A 27 25.44 6.09 -16.53
CA ALA A 27 25.23 5.46 -17.83
C ALA A 27 24.10 4.43 -17.74
N VAL A 28 23.09 4.60 -18.59
CA VAL A 28 22.01 3.65 -18.78
C VAL A 28 22.64 2.34 -19.27
N SER A 29 22.78 1.37 -18.37
CA SER A 29 22.97 -0.03 -18.77
C SER A 29 21.76 -0.38 -19.62
N LYS A 30 21.99 -0.72 -20.89
CA LYS A 30 20.94 -1.18 -21.80
C LYS A 30 20.25 -2.37 -21.15
N SER A 31 19.01 -2.17 -20.69
CA SER A 31 18.22 -3.30 -20.20
C SER A 31 18.01 -4.23 -21.39
N SER A 32 18.65 -5.40 -21.30
CA SER A 32 18.36 -6.49 -22.20
C SER A 32 16.93 -6.94 -21.90
N ALA A 33 16.19 -7.26 -22.97
CA ALA A 33 14.82 -7.75 -23.02
C ALA A 33 14.20 -8.14 -21.67
N LEU A 34 13.03 -7.54 -21.38
CA LEU A 34 12.09 -7.89 -20.30
C LEU A 34 12.05 -9.41 -20.07
N ASN A 35 12.84 -9.89 -19.10
CA ASN A 35 12.86 -11.27 -18.67
C ASN A 35 11.77 -11.42 -17.60
N ILE A 36 10.53 -11.51 -18.06
CA ILE A 36 9.31 -11.44 -17.24
C ILE A 36 9.17 -12.68 -16.30
N VAL A 37 10.01 -13.71 -16.47
CA VAL A 37 9.89 -14.99 -15.74
C VAL A 37 11.27 -15.59 -15.43
N ASN A 38 12.10 -14.95 -14.61
CA ASN A 38 13.27 -15.63 -14.04
C ASN A 38 13.40 -15.35 -12.53
N PRO A 39 13.19 -16.35 -11.63
CA PRO A 39 13.25 -16.17 -10.18
C PRO A 39 14.59 -15.66 -9.71
N GLU A 40 15.65 -15.97 -10.46
CA GLU A 40 17.00 -15.49 -10.22
C GLU A 40 17.09 -13.98 -10.20
N VAL A 41 16.29 -13.23 -10.97
CA VAL A 41 16.36 -11.76 -10.99
C VAL A 41 15.82 -11.17 -9.69
N TYR A 42 14.76 -11.75 -9.14
CA TYR A 42 14.18 -11.31 -7.86
C TYR A 42 15.08 -11.72 -6.69
N GLU A 43 15.55 -12.97 -6.66
CA GLU A 43 16.49 -13.44 -5.63
C GLU A 43 17.82 -12.69 -5.69
N GLN A 44 18.33 -12.38 -6.89
CA GLN A 44 19.52 -11.55 -7.06
C GLN A 44 19.25 -10.10 -6.63
N ALA A 45 18.07 -9.54 -6.90
CA ALA A 45 17.71 -8.20 -6.43
C ALA A 45 17.62 -8.15 -4.90
N GLN A 46 17.05 -9.17 -4.26
CA GLN A 46 17.06 -9.32 -2.80
C GLN A 46 18.48 -9.45 -2.25
N ALA A 47 19.31 -10.31 -2.85
CA ALA A 47 20.69 -10.52 -2.42
C ALA A 47 21.56 -9.27 -2.63
N ASN A 48 21.32 -8.48 -3.67
CA ASN A 48 22.02 -7.21 -3.89
C ASN A 48 21.55 -6.14 -2.90
N TRP A 49 20.23 -6.09 -2.62
CA TRP A 49 19.69 -5.19 -1.61
C TRP A 49 20.21 -5.49 -0.20
N GLU A 50 20.34 -6.77 0.16
CA GLU A 50 20.91 -7.18 1.45
C GLU A 50 22.39 -6.76 1.59
N LYS A 51 23.15 -6.85 0.49
CA LYS A 51 24.55 -6.39 0.47
C LYS A 51 24.68 -4.88 0.64
N ASP A 52 23.82 -4.11 -0.02
CA ASP A 52 23.92 -2.65 -0.02
C ASP A 52 23.28 -2.01 1.23
N PHE A 53 22.23 -2.64 1.79
CA PHE A 53 21.39 -2.07 2.85
C PHE A 53 21.12 -3.04 4.02
N GLY A 54 22.10 -3.85 4.39
CA GLY A 54 21.99 -4.85 5.47
C GLY A 54 21.35 -4.39 6.79
N PRO A 55 21.57 -3.15 7.30
CA PRO A 55 20.88 -2.68 8.51
C PRO A 55 19.36 -2.50 8.34
N LEU A 56 18.89 -2.16 7.14
CA LEU A 56 17.47 -1.94 6.84
C LEU A 56 16.73 -3.27 6.64
N VAL A 57 17.42 -4.26 6.05
CA VAL A 57 16.86 -5.61 5.85
C VAL A 57 16.50 -6.29 7.17
N LYS A 58 17.27 -6.05 8.24
CA LYS A 58 16.96 -6.57 9.59
C LYS A 58 15.58 -6.15 10.10
N TYR A 59 15.11 -4.98 9.71
CA TYR A 59 13.79 -4.46 10.07
C TYR A 59 12.69 -4.88 9.09
N GLY A 60 13.02 -5.66 8.06
CA GLY A 60 12.10 -6.10 7.01
C GLY A 60 11.92 -5.10 5.86
N TRP A 61 12.78 -4.09 5.74
CA TRP A 61 12.67 -3.06 4.70
C TRP A 61 13.23 -3.51 3.35
N GLY A 62 12.57 -3.07 2.28
CA GLY A 62 12.95 -3.34 0.89
C GLY A 62 12.16 -4.50 0.29
N PRO A 63 12.70 -5.19 -0.74
CA PRO A 63 12.03 -6.28 -1.42
C PRO A 63 12.00 -7.57 -0.58
N THR A 64 11.49 -7.52 0.65
CA THR A 64 11.41 -8.68 1.56
C THR A 64 10.06 -9.39 1.43
N PRO A 65 9.96 -10.68 1.79
CA PRO A 65 8.68 -11.40 1.85
C PRO A 65 7.67 -10.74 2.82
N LEU A 66 8.18 -10.10 3.89
CA LEU A 66 7.34 -9.34 4.81
C LEU A 66 6.68 -8.15 4.10
N ALA A 67 7.44 -7.37 3.35
CA ALA A 67 6.93 -6.23 2.60
C ALA A 67 5.91 -6.68 1.53
N GLU A 68 6.18 -7.80 0.85
CA GLU A 68 5.24 -8.39 -0.09
C GLU A 68 3.89 -8.75 0.57
N LYS A 69 3.93 -9.41 1.73
CA LYS A 69 2.73 -9.79 2.47
C LYS A 69 1.90 -8.58 2.90
N TRP A 70 2.54 -7.58 3.50
CA TRP A 70 1.85 -6.35 3.93
C TRP A 70 1.27 -5.58 2.74
N ASN A 71 2.01 -5.44 1.64
CA ASN A 71 1.49 -4.80 0.43
C ASN A 71 0.34 -5.60 -0.19
N GLY A 72 0.41 -6.93 -0.18
CA GLY A 72 -0.69 -7.80 -0.59
C GLY A 72 -1.95 -7.60 0.24
N ARG A 73 -1.84 -7.52 1.58
CA ARG A 73 -2.96 -7.19 2.48
C ARG A 73 -3.56 -5.82 2.19
N HIS A 74 -2.73 -4.81 1.99
CA HIS A 74 -3.19 -3.47 1.62
C HIS A 74 -3.87 -3.45 0.24
N ALA A 75 -3.36 -4.19 -0.74
CA ALA A 75 -3.96 -4.28 -2.07
C ALA A 75 -5.32 -5.00 -2.02
N MET A 76 -5.43 -6.10 -1.26
CA MET A 76 -6.70 -6.81 -1.07
C MET A 76 -7.75 -5.94 -0.36
N PHE A 77 -7.35 -5.23 0.70
CA PHE A 77 -8.23 -4.26 1.37
C PHE A 77 -8.60 -3.07 0.44
N GLY A 78 -7.65 -2.60 -0.35
CA GLY A 78 -7.86 -1.54 -1.34
C GLY A 78 -8.93 -1.91 -2.37
N TRP A 79 -8.88 -3.13 -2.90
CA TRP A 79 -9.92 -3.64 -3.80
C TRP A 79 -11.31 -3.65 -3.16
N PHE A 80 -11.42 -4.11 -1.91
CA PHE A 80 -12.68 -4.06 -1.17
C PHE A 80 -13.20 -2.61 -1.04
N PHE A 81 -12.33 -1.68 -0.66
CA PHE A 81 -12.70 -0.28 -0.47
C PHE A 81 -13.11 0.40 -1.79
N ILE A 82 -12.44 0.08 -2.91
CA ILE A 82 -12.80 0.58 -4.25
C ILE A 82 -14.18 0.07 -4.65
N CYS A 83 -14.45 -1.23 -4.53
CA CYS A 83 -15.75 -1.81 -4.87
C CYS A 83 -16.89 -1.28 -3.98
N ALA A 84 -16.63 -1.12 -2.67
CA ALA A 84 -17.61 -0.54 -1.76
C ALA A 84 -17.91 0.93 -2.11
N THR A 85 -16.89 1.70 -2.47
CA THR A 85 -17.06 3.10 -2.89
C THR A 85 -17.81 3.18 -4.23
N ALA A 86 -17.52 2.29 -5.18
CA ALA A 86 -18.23 2.19 -6.45
C ALA A 86 -19.74 1.92 -6.23
N TYR A 87 -20.06 0.97 -5.35
CA TYR A 87 -21.44 0.65 -4.97
C TYR A 87 -22.14 1.83 -4.29
N CYS A 88 -21.51 2.45 -3.29
CA CYS A 88 -22.09 3.59 -2.58
C CYS A 88 -22.33 4.80 -3.49
N LYS A 89 -21.43 5.03 -4.45
CA LYS A 89 -21.55 6.10 -5.44
C LYS A 89 -22.67 5.81 -6.45
N GLY A 90 -22.69 4.60 -7.02
CA GLY A 90 -23.66 4.22 -8.05
C GLY A 90 -25.11 4.18 -7.56
N HIS A 91 -25.33 3.81 -6.30
CA HIS A 91 -26.67 3.77 -5.70
C HIS A 91 -27.06 5.05 -4.94
N GLY A 92 -26.26 6.11 -4.98
CA GLY A 92 -26.59 7.39 -4.32
C GLY A 92 -26.68 7.30 -2.79
N LEU A 93 -25.93 6.37 -2.17
CA LEU A 93 -25.91 6.19 -0.71
C LEU A 93 -25.05 7.25 -0.01
N ILE A 94 -24.29 8.04 -0.77
CA ILE A 94 -23.51 9.16 -0.26
C ILE A 94 -24.43 10.38 -0.14
N PRO A 95 -24.69 10.90 1.07
CA PRO A 95 -25.53 12.08 1.24
C PRO A 95 -24.86 13.29 0.59
N ASP A 96 -25.64 14.07 -0.16
CA ASP A 96 -25.22 15.34 -0.76
C ASP A 96 -23.86 15.28 -1.47
N ALA A 97 -23.64 14.23 -2.29
CA ALA A 97 -22.35 13.93 -2.92
C ALA A 97 -21.72 15.14 -3.66
N ASP A 98 -22.53 15.88 -4.41
CA ASP A 98 -22.10 17.04 -5.21
C ASP A 98 -22.06 18.36 -4.43
N ALA A 99 -22.55 18.40 -3.18
CA ALA A 99 -22.56 19.62 -2.39
C ALA A 99 -21.14 20.01 -1.96
N LEU A 100 -20.83 21.30 -2.06
CA LEU A 100 -19.54 21.84 -1.63
C LEU A 100 -19.55 22.08 -0.11
N LEU A 101 -18.43 21.80 0.56
CA LEU A 101 -18.29 22.06 1.99
C LEU A 101 -18.29 23.57 2.29
N ASP A 102 -18.87 23.96 3.42
CA ASP A 102 -18.88 25.37 3.84
C ASP A 102 -17.48 25.85 4.26
N LEU A 103 -16.96 26.84 3.54
CA LEU A 103 -15.67 27.48 3.83
C LEU A 103 -15.66 28.15 5.21
N LYS A 104 -16.81 28.59 5.72
CA LYS A 104 -16.91 29.20 7.05
C LYS A 104 -16.69 28.18 8.17
N GLN A 105 -17.07 26.92 7.95
CA GLN A 105 -16.95 25.86 8.95
C GLN A 105 -15.58 25.17 8.90
N TRP A 106 -15.09 24.90 7.68
CA TRP A 106 -13.87 24.11 7.46
C TRP A 106 -12.62 24.96 7.18
N GLY A 107 -12.78 26.25 6.91
CA GLY A 107 -11.67 27.17 6.63
C GLY A 107 -10.89 26.78 5.37
N THR A 108 -9.61 27.15 5.34
CA THR A 108 -8.71 26.91 4.20
C THR A 108 -8.32 25.44 4.01
N LEU A 109 -8.65 24.56 4.96
CA LEU A 109 -8.34 23.13 4.88
C LEU A 109 -9.18 22.41 3.82
N ALA A 110 -10.37 22.91 3.52
CA ALA A 110 -11.26 22.35 2.51
C ALA A 110 -11.06 22.98 1.13
N THR A 111 -10.21 24.00 0.98
CA THR A 111 -10.05 24.77 -0.26
C THR A 111 -9.14 24.04 -1.26
N ILE A 112 -9.60 23.88 -2.50
CA ILE A 112 -8.80 23.37 -3.63
C ILE A 112 -8.04 24.53 -4.29
N SER A 113 -8.74 25.63 -4.59
CA SER A 113 -8.16 26.86 -5.13
C SER A 113 -9.05 28.05 -4.75
N ASN A 114 -8.44 29.13 -4.25
CA ASN A 114 -9.11 30.36 -3.81
C ASN A 114 -10.23 30.14 -2.76
N LYS A 115 -11.47 29.93 -3.21
CA LYS A 115 -12.68 29.76 -2.39
C LYS A 115 -13.47 28.50 -2.74
N ASP A 116 -13.05 27.76 -3.76
CA ASP A 116 -13.71 26.52 -4.14
C ASP A 116 -13.29 25.42 -3.14
N THR A 117 -14.27 24.86 -2.46
CA THR A 117 -14.07 23.81 -1.46
C THR A 117 -14.23 22.42 -2.08
N ILE A 118 -13.69 21.40 -1.41
CA ILE A 118 -13.93 20.00 -1.79
C ILE A 118 -15.42 19.66 -1.67
N SER A 119 -15.90 18.82 -2.59
CA SER A 119 -17.23 18.20 -2.52
C SER A 119 -17.35 17.27 -1.32
N SER A 120 -18.55 17.12 -0.76
CA SER A 120 -18.86 16.19 0.32
C SER A 120 -18.45 14.75 0.00
N GLU A 121 -18.62 14.28 -1.25
CA GLU A 121 -18.19 12.94 -1.67
C GLU A 121 -16.69 12.72 -1.40
N ARG A 122 -15.84 13.61 -1.92
CA ARG A 122 -14.38 13.56 -1.73
C ARG A 122 -13.99 13.64 -0.26
N ALA A 123 -14.68 14.47 0.52
CA ALA A 123 -14.43 14.60 1.96
C ALA A 123 -14.77 13.32 2.73
N ILE A 124 -15.93 12.71 2.45
CA ILE A 124 -16.39 11.48 3.10
C ILE A 124 -15.41 10.34 2.80
N ILE A 125 -15.01 10.17 1.53
CA ILE A 125 -14.05 9.13 1.13
C ILE A 125 -12.67 9.37 1.76
N LEU A 126 -12.22 10.62 1.82
CA LEU A 126 -10.93 10.96 2.46
C LEU A 126 -10.94 10.64 3.96
N ILE A 127 -12.00 11.03 4.66
CA ILE A 127 -12.15 10.76 6.08
C ILE A 127 -12.27 9.26 6.34
N ALA A 128 -12.99 8.49 5.51
CA ALA A 128 -13.06 7.04 5.61
C ALA A 128 -11.66 6.38 5.48
N ASN A 129 -10.83 6.85 4.54
CA ASN A 129 -9.43 6.41 4.43
C ASN A 129 -8.60 6.82 5.66
N ALA A 130 -8.80 8.03 6.19
CA ALA A 130 -8.12 8.49 7.40
C ALA A 130 -8.48 7.64 8.64
N HIS A 131 -9.70 7.13 8.73
CA HIS A 131 -10.09 6.20 9.80
C HIS A 131 -9.34 4.87 9.69
N ALA A 132 -9.31 4.26 8.50
CA ALA A 132 -8.57 3.03 8.25
C ALA A 132 -7.07 3.23 8.51
N PHE A 133 -6.52 4.36 8.09
CA PHE A 133 -5.13 4.75 8.36
C PHE A 133 -4.87 4.90 9.86
N GLY A 134 -5.73 5.62 10.59
CA GLY A 134 -5.56 5.87 12.03
C GLY A 134 -5.52 4.58 12.84
N VAL A 135 -6.42 3.63 12.56
CA VAL A 135 -6.42 2.31 13.21
C VAL A 135 -5.16 1.53 12.85
N SER A 136 -4.75 1.55 11.57
CA SER A 136 -3.53 0.87 11.13
C SER A 136 -2.26 1.44 11.77
N LEU A 137 -2.18 2.77 11.95
CA LEU A 137 -1.06 3.43 12.61
C LEU A 137 -0.97 3.08 14.09
N MET A 138 -2.11 2.95 14.77
CA MET A 138 -2.12 2.47 16.16
C MET A 138 -1.62 1.03 16.26
N ALA A 139 -1.95 0.18 15.29
CA ALA A 139 -1.45 -1.20 15.24
C ALA A 139 0.07 -1.28 14.99
N THR A 140 0.70 -0.27 14.38
CA THR A 140 2.16 -0.24 14.22
C THR A 140 2.88 0.30 15.45
N ILE A 141 2.29 1.27 16.16
CA ILE A 141 2.86 1.87 17.38
C ILE A 141 2.75 0.91 18.57
N CYS A 142 1.61 0.22 18.70
CA CYS A 142 1.34 -0.72 19.78
C CYS A 142 0.76 -2.02 19.21
N PRO A 143 1.60 -2.90 18.63
CA PRO A 143 1.13 -4.17 18.14
C PRO A 143 0.64 -5.04 19.31
N PRO A 144 -0.51 -5.72 19.18
CA PRO A 144 -0.92 -6.69 20.18
C PRO A 144 0.07 -7.86 20.20
N MET A 145 0.28 -8.47 21.36
CA MET A 145 1.27 -9.53 21.58
C MET A 145 1.15 -10.73 20.62
N PHE A 146 -0.07 -11.00 20.12
CA PHE A 146 -0.38 -12.08 19.18
C PHE A 146 -0.47 -11.63 17.71
N GLY A 147 -0.36 -10.32 17.45
CA GLY A 147 -0.49 -9.73 16.12
C GLY A 147 0.81 -9.79 15.33
N ASP A 148 0.68 -9.64 14.01
CA ASP A 148 1.82 -9.47 13.11
C ASP A 148 2.40 -8.06 13.27
N THR A 149 3.72 -7.93 13.27
CA THR A 149 4.39 -6.62 13.42
C THR A 149 4.82 -6.10 12.05
N LEU A 150 4.64 -4.80 11.81
CA LEU A 150 5.07 -4.19 10.55
C LEU A 150 6.59 -4.24 10.40
N LEU A 151 7.31 -4.04 11.50
CA LEU A 151 8.77 -4.11 11.55
C LEU A 151 9.18 -5.37 12.32
N LEU A 152 10.18 -6.07 11.79
CA LEU A 152 10.90 -7.10 12.51
C LEU A 152 11.87 -6.41 13.48
N ASP A 153 11.45 -6.12 14.71
CA ASP A 153 12.37 -5.61 15.73
C ASP A 153 13.14 -6.77 16.38
N PRO A 154 14.48 -6.83 16.26
CA PRO A 154 15.29 -7.87 16.89
C PRO A 154 15.14 -7.97 18.42
N ASN A 155 14.64 -6.91 19.07
CA ASN A 155 14.42 -6.88 20.52
C ASN A 155 13.01 -7.32 20.93
N HIS A 156 12.13 -7.66 19.99
CA HIS A 156 10.78 -8.11 20.29
C HIS A 156 10.80 -9.58 20.76
N PRO A 157 10.04 -9.95 21.82
CA PRO A 157 10.04 -11.32 22.35
C PRO A 157 9.63 -12.39 21.34
N GLU A 158 8.86 -12.04 20.32
CA GLU A 158 8.40 -12.94 19.25
C GLU A 158 9.25 -12.83 17.96
N TYR A 159 10.42 -12.18 18.00
CA TYR A 159 11.25 -11.94 16.81
C TYR A 159 11.57 -13.24 16.05
N GLU A 160 12.00 -14.30 16.74
CA GLU A 160 12.36 -15.58 16.11
C GLU A 160 11.17 -16.23 15.38
N ARG A 161 9.96 -16.10 15.94
CA ARG A 161 8.72 -16.61 15.32
C ARG A 161 8.36 -15.83 14.07
N MET A 162 8.46 -14.51 14.12
CA MET A 162 8.15 -13.63 13.00
C MET A 162 9.22 -13.72 11.91
N ALA A 163 10.49 -13.83 12.29
CA ALA A 163 11.60 -14.04 11.38
C ALA A 163 11.47 -15.41 10.69
N ALA A 164 11.17 -16.49 11.42
CA ALA A 164 10.96 -17.82 10.83
C ALA A 164 9.81 -17.82 9.81
N ARG A 165 8.69 -17.14 10.12
CA ARG A 165 7.54 -17.03 9.21
C ARG A 165 7.85 -16.25 7.93
N ASN A 166 8.70 -15.21 8.02
CA ASN A 166 9.02 -14.33 6.89
C ASN A 166 10.33 -14.73 6.17
N LYS A 167 10.96 -15.85 6.56
CA LYS A 167 12.22 -16.34 5.98
C LYS A 167 12.02 -17.17 4.72
N GLU A 168 10.87 -17.83 4.60
CA GLU A 168 10.54 -18.62 3.42
C GLU A 168 9.94 -17.70 2.37
N GLY A 169 10.72 -17.40 1.32
CA GLY A 169 10.19 -16.80 0.11
C GLY A 169 9.20 -17.79 -0.51
N PHE A 170 7.91 -17.47 -0.47
CA PHE A 170 6.92 -18.22 -1.22
C PHE A 170 7.29 -18.08 -2.70
N GLY A 171 7.73 -19.19 -3.32
CA GLY A 171 8.24 -19.23 -4.70
C GLY A 171 7.26 -18.69 -5.74
N TYR A 172 7.53 -18.93 -7.03
CA TYR A 172 6.76 -18.33 -8.13
C TYR A 172 5.24 -18.58 -8.02
N LEU A 173 4.86 -19.79 -7.59
CA LEU A 173 3.50 -20.16 -7.20
C LEU A 173 3.56 -20.80 -5.82
N PRO A 174 2.92 -20.23 -4.79
CA PRO A 174 2.77 -20.93 -3.51
C PRO A 174 1.96 -22.21 -3.73
N ALA A 175 2.17 -23.24 -2.91
CA ALA A 175 1.42 -24.48 -3.10
C ALA A 175 -0.09 -24.18 -3.00
N LEU A 176 -0.90 -24.75 -3.91
CA LEU A 176 -2.35 -24.56 -3.91
C LEU A 176 -2.98 -25.37 -2.78
N ASN A 177 -2.74 -24.94 -1.55
CA ASN A 177 -3.42 -25.45 -0.38
C ASN A 177 -4.77 -24.73 -0.27
N PHE A 178 -5.86 -25.45 -0.57
CA PHE A 178 -7.24 -24.95 -0.50
C PHE A 178 -7.69 -24.76 0.97
N GLY A 179 -7.14 -23.76 1.65
CA GLY A 179 -7.49 -23.38 3.02
C GLY A 179 -7.19 -21.90 3.32
N LEU A 180 -7.52 -21.46 4.53
CA LEU A 180 -7.11 -20.14 5.08
C LEU A 180 -5.62 -20.18 5.46
N THR A 181 -4.74 -20.43 4.49
CA THR A 181 -3.29 -20.56 4.67
C THR A 181 -2.55 -19.31 4.19
N GLU A 182 -1.34 -19.08 4.70
CA GLU A 182 -0.49 -17.93 4.33
C GLU A 182 -0.16 -17.89 2.83
N GLU A 183 -0.12 -19.06 2.19
CA GLU A 183 0.06 -19.23 0.75
C GLU A 183 -1.10 -18.65 -0.09
N ALA A 184 -2.34 -18.87 0.33
CA ALA A 184 -3.52 -18.31 -0.31
C ALA A 184 -3.57 -16.78 -0.15
N GLU A 185 -3.09 -16.27 0.98
CA GLU A 185 -2.96 -14.83 1.25
C GLU A 185 -1.99 -14.17 0.27
N ILE A 186 -0.81 -14.75 0.06
CA ILE A 186 0.19 -14.22 -0.87
C ILE A 186 -0.28 -14.31 -2.32
N MET A 187 -0.91 -15.41 -2.73
CA MET A 187 -1.41 -15.56 -4.09
C MET A 187 -2.50 -14.52 -4.41
N ASN A 188 -3.46 -14.34 -3.50
CA ASN A 188 -4.51 -13.32 -3.65
C ASN A 188 -3.94 -11.90 -3.53
N GLY A 189 -2.94 -11.69 -2.66
CA GLY A 189 -2.23 -10.43 -2.53
C GLY A 189 -1.49 -10.03 -3.81
N ARG A 190 -0.76 -10.97 -4.44
CA ARG A 190 -0.10 -10.76 -5.73
C ARG A 190 -1.10 -10.44 -6.84
N LEU A 191 -2.19 -11.22 -6.93
CA LEU A 191 -3.25 -10.97 -7.91
C LEU A 191 -3.89 -9.58 -7.70
N ALA A 192 -4.17 -9.21 -6.45
CA ALA A 192 -4.69 -7.90 -6.10
C ALA A 192 -3.74 -6.76 -6.49
N MET A 193 -2.44 -6.91 -6.22
CA MET A 193 -1.42 -5.91 -6.60
C MET A 193 -1.32 -5.74 -8.13
N VAL A 194 -1.30 -6.84 -8.88
CA VAL A 194 -1.32 -6.79 -10.35
C VAL A 194 -2.62 -6.17 -10.86
N GLY A 195 -3.75 -6.48 -10.21
CA GLY A 195 -5.05 -5.89 -10.53
C GLY A 195 -5.07 -4.36 -10.40
N ILE A 196 -4.50 -3.81 -9.32
CA ILE A 196 -4.44 -2.34 -9.14
C ILE A 196 -3.59 -1.70 -10.23
N ILE A 197 -2.44 -2.31 -10.57
CA ILE A 197 -1.58 -1.82 -11.66
C ILE A 197 -2.34 -1.83 -12.99
N ALA A 198 -3.04 -2.92 -13.30
CA ALA A 198 -3.83 -3.05 -14.52
C ALA A 198 -4.97 -2.02 -14.58
N LEU A 199 -5.63 -1.74 -13.45
CA LEU A 199 -6.69 -0.74 -13.33
C LEU A 199 -6.17 0.69 -13.60
N VAL A 200 -5.01 1.04 -13.03
CA VAL A 200 -4.38 2.35 -13.27
C VAL A 200 -3.98 2.48 -14.74
N MET A 201 -3.36 1.45 -15.32
CA MET A 201 -2.98 1.45 -16.73
C MET A 201 -4.21 1.53 -17.66
N SER A 202 -5.28 0.81 -17.33
CA SER A 202 -6.53 0.87 -18.09
C SER A 202 -7.18 2.25 -17.99
N SER A 203 -7.15 2.89 -16.82
CA SER A 203 -7.63 4.27 -16.64
C SER A 203 -6.85 5.26 -17.47
N ALA A 204 -5.52 5.09 -17.58
CA ALA A 204 -4.69 5.92 -18.43
C ALA A 204 -4.93 5.70 -19.94
N ILE A 205 -5.26 4.47 -20.36
CA ILE A 205 -5.49 4.14 -21.78
C ILE A 205 -6.88 4.55 -22.25
N PHE A 206 -7.91 4.25 -21.45
CA PHE A 206 -9.32 4.47 -21.82
C PHE A 206 -9.84 5.85 -21.40
N GLU A 207 -9.05 6.65 -20.68
CA GLU A 207 -9.42 7.97 -20.15
C GLU A 207 -10.72 7.96 -19.31
N LYS A 208 -11.07 6.79 -18.76
CA LYS A 208 -12.22 6.60 -17.89
C LYS A 208 -11.80 6.67 -16.42
N SER A 209 -12.74 7.05 -15.55
CA SER A 209 -12.49 7.01 -14.12
C SER A 209 -12.26 5.57 -13.67
N MET A 210 -11.47 5.39 -12.61
CA MET A 210 -11.17 4.06 -12.06
C MET A 210 -12.45 3.30 -11.68
N LEU A 211 -13.48 4.00 -11.21
CA LEU A 211 -14.75 3.39 -10.81
C LEU A 211 -15.55 2.90 -12.03
N ASP A 212 -15.51 3.62 -13.15
CA ASP A 212 -16.19 3.21 -14.38
C ASP A 212 -15.58 1.95 -14.98
N ILE A 213 -14.25 1.82 -14.90
CA ILE A 213 -13.55 0.61 -15.35
C ILE A 213 -13.91 -0.58 -14.46
N VAL A 214 -13.99 -0.38 -13.15
CA VAL A 214 -14.46 -1.44 -12.24
C VAL A 214 -15.90 -1.84 -12.55
N ASN A 215 -16.76 -0.88 -12.86
CA ASN A 215 -18.14 -1.19 -13.26
C ASN A 215 -18.20 -1.95 -14.58
N ASP A 216 -17.39 -1.56 -15.58
CA ASP A 216 -17.25 -2.28 -16.85
C ASP A 216 -16.79 -3.74 -16.60
N TRP A 217 -15.89 -3.96 -15.64
CA TRP A 217 -15.38 -5.30 -15.29
C TRP A 217 -16.40 -6.17 -14.54
N VAL A 218 -17.31 -5.57 -13.78
CA VAL A 218 -18.40 -6.28 -13.08
C VAL A 218 -19.67 -6.37 -13.94
N GLY A 219 -19.67 -5.78 -15.14
CA GLY A 219 -20.76 -5.87 -16.09
C GLY A 219 -21.93 -4.92 -15.82
N GLY A 220 -21.66 -3.74 -15.25
CA GLY A 220 -22.69 -2.72 -15.00
C GLY A 220 -23.47 -2.89 -13.70
N ALA A 221 -22.94 -3.64 -12.73
CA ALA A 221 -23.65 -3.90 -11.48
C ALA A 221 -23.70 -2.70 -10.52
N TYR A 222 -22.82 -1.70 -10.70
CA TYR A 222 -22.73 -0.54 -9.82
C TYR A 222 -23.51 0.66 -10.36
N PHE A 223 -23.58 0.85 -11.69
CA PHE A 223 -24.33 1.93 -12.35
C PHE A 223 -24.56 1.65 -13.83
#